data_AF-A0A7S1PCC7-F1
#
_entry.id   AF-A0A7S1PCC7-F1
#
_cell.length_a   1.000
_cell.length_b   1.000
_cell.length_c   1.000
_cell.angle_alpha   90.00
_cell.angle_beta   90.00
_cell.angle_gamma   90.00
#
_symmetry.space_group_name_H-M   'P 1'
#
loop_
_entity.id
_entity.type
_entity.pdbx_description
1 polymer ?
#
loop_
_entity_poly.entity_id
_entity_poly.type
_entity_poly.pdbx_seq_one_letter_code
_entity_poly.pdbx_strand_id
1 'polypeptide(L)'
;YGLLKPPADPTQTSGHYKVPHFFISISGAYGKVTKVPIPEAKQTVQVAGRDASIQSTNEDIRGKMTIGHGYLWFALASPGPSDDVRSLGHFVKTEDLPDNGYLGRFSGDSGTLAGDWYFTAKEIAIYQVKSA
;
A
#
# COMPACT_ATOMS: atom_id res chain seq x y z
N TYR A 1 -19.31 -4.75 6.94
CA TYR A 1 -18.34 -4.83 5.83
C TYR A 1 -17.92 -6.27 5.65
N GLY A 2 -17.99 -6.80 4.42
CA GLY A 2 -17.63 -8.18 4.12
C GLY A 2 -16.11 -8.39 4.15
N LEU A 3 -15.68 -9.60 4.49
CA LEU A 3 -14.27 -10.00 4.44
C LEU A 3 -13.75 -9.90 2.99
N LEU A 4 -12.53 -9.39 2.82
CA LEU A 4 -11.80 -9.53 1.56
C LEU A 4 -11.69 -11.03 1.26
N LYS A 5 -12.25 -11.45 0.12
CA LYS A 5 -12.16 -12.85 -0.31
C LYS A 5 -10.92 -13.00 -1.18
N PRO A 6 -10.03 -13.97 -0.89
CA PRO A 6 -8.96 -14.29 -1.82
C PRO A 6 -9.56 -14.79 -3.15
N PRO A 7 -8.80 -14.71 -4.26
CA PRO A 7 -9.22 -15.26 -5.55
C PRO A 7 -9.54 -16.76 -5.42
N ALA A 8 -10.61 -17.20 -6.07
CA ALA A 8 -10.96 -18.63 -6.09
C ALA A 8 -9.92 -19.47 -6.86
N ASP A 9 -9.38 -18.90 -7.94
CA ASP A 9 -8.26 -19.48 -8.70
C ASP A 9 -6.93 -18.97 -8.12
N PRO A 10 -6.03 -19.84 -7.64
CA PRO A 10 -4.75 -19.44 -7.04
C PRO A 10 -3.81 -18.73 -8.02
N THR A 11 -4.04 -18.84 -9.33
CA THR A 11 -3.24 -18.20 -10.39
C THR A 11 -3.75 -16.80 -10.76
N GLN A 12 -4.88 -16.38 -10.20
CA GLN A 12 -5.50 -15.08 -10.48
C GLN A 12 -5.26 -14.06 -9.38
N THR A 13 -5.50 -12.79 -9.72
CA THR A 13 -5.63 -11.73 -8.71
C THR A 13 -7.10 -11.48 -8.40
N SER A 14 -7.34 -10.83 -7.28
CA SER A 14 -8.67 -10.58 -6.77
C SER A 14 -9.40 -9.49 -7.56
N GLY A 15 -8.67 -8.77 -8.44
CA GLY A 15 -9.11 -7.49 -8.98
C GLY A 15 -9.18 -6.41 -7.90
N HIS A 16 -9.73 -5.24 -8.26
CA HIS A 16 -9.81 -4.08 -7.37
C HIS A 16 -11.06 -4.13 -6.48
N TYR A 17 -10.90 -4.45 -5.19
CA TYR A 17 -11.96 -4.33 -4.19
C TYR A 17 -12.05 -2.89 -3.72
N LYS A 18 -13.17 -2.22 -4.03
CA LYS A 18 -13.45 -0.87 -3.52
C LYS A 18 -13.79 -0.93 -2.04
N VAL A 19 -12.96 -0.33 -1.21
CA VAL A 19 -13.15 -0.30 0.26
C VAL A 19 -12.65 1.06 0.76
N PRO A 20 -13.47 1.85 1.47
CA PRO A 20 -13.00 3.11 2.04
C PRO A 20 -11.83 2.93 2.99
N HIS A 21 -10.74 3.63 2.74
CA HIS A 21 -9.55 3.63 3.59
C HIS A 21 -8.74 4.90 3.43
N PHE A 22 -7.79 5.09 4.34
CA PHE A 22 -6.84 6.19 4.38
C PHE A 22 -5.51 5.69 4.94
N PHE A 23 -4.44 6.45 4.73
CA PHE A 23 -3.18 6.22 5.43
C PHE A 23 -3.01 7.18 6.59
N ILE A 24 -2.17 6.80 7.55
CA ILE A 24 -1.85 7.63 8.69
C ILE A 24 -0.34 7.69 8.84
N SER A 25 0.20 8.90 8.86
CA SER A 25 1.56 9.13 9.33
C SER A 25 1.50 9.37 10.83
N ILE A 26 2.07 8.45 11.60
CA ILE A 26 2.18 8.60 13.06
C ILE A 26 3.35 9.52 13.41
N SER A 27 4.43 9.45 12.62
CA SER A 27 5.67 10.22 12.80
C SER A 27 6.48 10.27 11.50
N GLY A 28 7.47 11.15 11.44
CA GLY A 28 8.45 11.19 10.35
C GLY A 28 7.99 12.07 9.18
N ALA A 29 7.07 11.55 8.36
CA ALA A 29 6.62 12.28 7.17
C ALA A 29 5.81 13.56 7.49
N TYR A 30 5.33 13.70 8.72
CA TYR A 30 4.69 14.90 9.25
C TYR A 30 5.13 15.11 10.70
N GLY A 31 5.18 16.37 11.15
CA GLY A 31 5.56 16.72 12.54
C GLY A 31 4.52 16.37 13.60
N LYS A 32 3.32 15.94 13.19
CA LYS A 32 2.23 15.47 14.05
C LYS A 32 1.54 14.27 13.38
N VAL A 33 0.73 13.54 14.14
CA VAL A 33 -0.10 12.47 13.57
C VAL A 33 -1.03 13.07 12.51
N THR A 34 -0.90 12.60 11.27
CA THR A 34 -1.61 13.15 10.11
C THR A 34 -2.32 12.05 9.36
N LYS A 35 -3.63 12.23 9.18
CA LYS A 35 -4.44 11.42 8.28
C LYS A 35 -4.18 11.87 6.84
N VAL A 36 -3.82 10.93 5.98
CA VAL A 36 -3.59 11.12 4.55
C VAL A 36 -4.77 10.49 3.81
N PRO A 37 -5.72 11.31 3.32
CA PRO A 37 -6.87 10.79 2.60
C PRO A 37 -6.42 10.17 1.27
N ILE A 38 -6.99 9.02 0.92
CA ILE A 38 -6.84 8.45 -0.42
C ILE A 38 -8.08 8.84 -1.22
N PRO A 39 -7.95 9.40 -2.45
CA PRO A 39 -9.11 9.72 -3.29
C PRO A 39 -10.02 8.52 -3.47
N GLU A 40 -11.33 8.72 -3.47
CA GLU A 40 -12.32 7.62 -3.54
C GLU A 40 -12.07 6.68 -4.72
N ALA A 41 -11.71 7.21 -5.90
CA ALA A 41 -11.37 6.42 -7.08
C ALA A 41 -10.16 5.50 -6.87
N LYS A 42 -9.25 5.85 -5.96
CA LYS A 42 -8.03 5.11 -5.62
C LYS A 42 -8.20 4.22 -4.38
N GLN A 43 -9.34 4.28 -3.67
CA GLN A 43 -9.64 3.47 -2.48
C GLN A 43 -9.94 2.00 -2.85
N THR A 44 -8.93 1.32 -3.37
CA THR A 44 -8.99 -0.09 -3.76
C THR A 44 -7.94 -0.93 -3.04
N VAL A 45 -8.29 -2.19 -2.81
CA VAL A 45 -7.37 -3.23 -2.34
C VAL A 45 -7.33 -4.35 -3.39
N GLN A 46 -6.14 -4.84 -3.71
CA GLN A 46 -5.96 -6.00 -4.58
C GLN A 46 -5.07 -7.02 -3.87
N VAL A 47 -5.39 -8.29 -4.03
CA VAL A 47 -4.68 -9.43 -3.43
C VAL A 47 -4.41 -10.45 -4.53
N ALA A 48 -3.18 -10.96 -4.58
CA ALA A 48 -2.82 -12.06 -5.47
C ALA A 48 -3.21 -13.41 -4.84
N GLY A 49 -3.63 -14.37 -5.67
CA GLY A 49 -3.69 -15.77 -5.29
C GLY A 49 -2.29 -16.32 -4.96
N ARG A 50 -2.26 -17.53 -4.41
CA ARG A 50 -1.04 -18.21 -3.97
C ARG A 50 0.04 -18.28 -5.06
N ASP A 51 -0.36 -18.61 -6.28
CA ASP A 51 0.52 -18.82 -7.44
C ASP A 51 0.55 -17.60 -8.39
N ALA A 52 -0.10 -16.50 -7.99
CA ALA A 52 -0.20 -15.27 -8.76
C ALA A 52 0.69 -14.17 -8.20
N SER A 53 0.81 -13.07 -8.93
CA SER A 53 1.37 -11.82 -8.43
C SER A 53 0.64 -10.64 -9.04
N ILE A 54 0.59 -9.53 -8.31
CA ILE A 54 0.22 -8.23 -8.88
C ILE A 54 1.48 -7.68 -9.54
N GLN A 55 1.38 -7.29 -10.81
CA GLN A 55 2.50 -6.79 -11.59
C GLN A 55 2.35 -5.29 -11.84
N SER A 56 3.45 -4.54 -11.70
CA SER A 56 3.50 -3.14 -12.13
C SER A 56 3.38 -3.05 -13.65
N THR A 57 2.80 -1.96 -14.17
CA THR A 57 2.58 -1.81 -15.62
C THR A 57 3.87 -1.52 -16.40
N ASN A 58 4.90 -0.99 -15.75
CA ASN A 58 6.04 -0.37 -16.43
C ASN A 58 7.38 -1.04 -16.12
N GLU A 59 7.44 -1.91 -15.11
CA GLU A 59 8.67 -2.50 -14.58
C GLU A 59 8.40 -3.96 -14.18
N ASP A 60 9.45 -4.80 -14.10
CA ASP A 60 9.34 -6.17 -13.58
C ASP A 60 9.29 -6.20 -12.04
N ILE A 61 8.44 -5.33 -11.49
CA ILE A 61 8.14 -5.24 -10.07
C ILE A 61 6.84 -5.99 -9.80
N ARG A 62 6.88 -6.88 -8.82
CA ARG A 62 5.73 -7.72 -8.45
C ARG A 62 5.52 -7.77 -6.94
N GLY A 63 4.26 -7.88 -6.53
CA GLY A 63 3.86 -8.01 -5.14
C GLY A 63 2.68 -8.97 -4.94
N LYS A 64 2.30 -9.20 -3.68
CA LYS A 64 1.16 -10.07 -3.33
C LYS A 64 -0.09 -9.30 -2.90
N MET A 65 0.05 -8.04 -2.50
CA MET A 65 -1.08 -7.21 -2.11
C MET A 65 -0.78 -5.73 -2.36
N THR A 66 -1.79 -4.97 -2.77
CA THR A 66 -1.71 -3.52 -2.87
C THR A 66 -2.90 -2.83 -2.19
N ILE A 67 -2.65 -1.66 -1.60
CA ILE A 67 -3.66 -0.79 -1.00
C ILE A 67 -3.52 0.60 -1.62
N GLY A 68 -4.64 1.28 -1.84
CA GLY A 68 -4.66 2.65 -2.35
C GLY A 68 -4.28 2.73 -3.82
N HIS A 69 -4.71 1.75 -4.63
CA HIS A 69 -4.39 1.70 -6.07
C HIS A 69 -2.87 1.69 -6.34
N GLY A 70 -2.13 0.89 -5.56
CA GLY A 70 -0.69 0.73 -5.70
C GLY A 70 0.16 1.72 -4.91
N TYR A 71 -0.42 2.47 -3.97
CA TYR A 71 0.35 3.33 -3.06
C TYR A 71 1.08 2.59 -1.96
N LEU A 72 0.57 1.44 -1.53
CA LEU A 72 1.28 0.54 -0.63
C LEU A 72 1.28 -0.86 -1.23
N TRP A 73 2.45 -1.46 -1.34
CA TRP A 73 2.68 -2.82 -1.81
C TRP A 73 3.24 -3.69 -0.70
N PHE A 74 2.83 -4.95 -0.67
CA PHE A 74 3.37 -5.99 0.20
C PHE A 74 4.02 -7.11 -0.61
N ALA A 75 5.02 -7.76 -0.02
CA ALA A 75 5.83 -8.79 -0.67
C ALA A 75 6.44 -8.30 -2.00
N LEU A 76 6.89 -7.05 -2.04
CA LEU A 76 7.43 -6.43 -3.25
C LEU A 76 8.85 -6.93 -3.55
N ALA A 77 9.15 -7.25 -4.81
CA ALA A 77 10.52 -7.48 -5.29
C ALA A 77 10.65 -7.24 -6.81
N SER A 78 11.90 -7.20 -7.29
CA SER A 78 12.27 -7.10 -8.71
C SER A 78 13.48 -7.99 -9.03
N PRO A 79 13.31 -9.07 -9.83
CA PRO A 79 12.02 -9.70 -10.13
C PRO A 79 11.35 -10.16 -8.83
N GLY A 80 10.01 -10.22 -8.81
CA GLY A 80 9.26 -10.57 -7.61
C GLY A 80 8.18 -11.64 -7.83
N PRO A 81 7.21 -11.77 -6.90
CA PRO A 81 7.14 -11.11 -5.59
C PRO A 81 8.19 -11.67 -4.61
N SER A 82 8.40 -10.98 -3.49
CA SER A 82 9.23 -11.47 -2.38
C SER A 82 8.50 -12.54 -1.58
N ASP A 83 9.23 -13.49 -0.99
CA ASP A 83 8.67 -14.44 -0.02
C ASP A 83 8.45 -13.78 1.36
N ASP A 84 9.07 -12.62 1.62
CA ASP A 84 8.88 -11.85 2.85
C ASP A 84 7.77 -10.81 2.66
N VAL A 85 6.63 -11.03 3.32
CA VAL A 85 5.49 -10.09 3.33
C VAL A 85 5.86 -8.69 3.82
N ARG A 86 6.94 -8.58 4.62
CA ARG A 86 7.45 -7.30 5.13
C ARG A 86 8.24 -6.51 4.10
N SER A 87 8.54 -7.07 2.93
CA SER A 87 9.10 -6.30 1.81
C SER A 87 8.02 -5.38 1.26
N LEU A 88 8.10 -4.09 1.58
CA LEU A 88 7.09 -3.10 1.24
C LEU A 88 7.63 -2.11 0.22
N GLY A 89 6.72 -1.63 -0.64
CA GLY A 89 6.90 -0.41 -1.41
C GLY A 89 5.83 0.59 -1.02
N HIS A 90 6.19 1.84 -0.77
CA HIS A 90 5.23 2.85 -0.37
C HIS A 90 5.48 4.18 -1.07
N PHE A 91 4.43 4.73 -1.66
CA PHE A 91 4.41 6.07 -2.23
C PHE A 91 3.00 6.63 -2.35
N VAL A 92 2.86 7.94 -2.29
CA VAL A 92 1.61 8.66 -2.48
C VAL A 92 1.91 9.84 -3.40
N LYS A 93 1.04 10.09 -4.38
CA LYS A 93 1.23 11.25 -5.26
C LYS A 93 1.16 12.54 -4.46
N THR A 94 1.95 13.53 -4.85
CA THR A 94 1.99 14.84 -4.19
C THR A 94 0.62 15.51 -4.13
N GLU A 95 -0.20 15.36 -5.19
CA GLU A 95 -1.58 15.86 -5.24
C GLU A 95 -2.53 15.23 -4.20
N ASP A 96 -2.19 14.05 -3.68
CA ASP A 96 -2.98 13.33 -2.66
C ASP A 96 -2.40 13.48 -1.25
N LEU A 97 -1.20 14.06 -1.12
CA LEU A 97 -0.61 14.37 0.18
C LEU A 97 -1.26 15.64 0.76
N PRO A 98 -1.62 15.65 2.05
CA PRO A 98 -2.01 16.88 2.72
C PRO A 98 -0.94 17.98 2.60
N ASP A 99 -1.36 19.18 2.18
CA ASP A 99 -0.52 20.40 2.03
C ASP A 99 0.00 20.97 3.37
N ASN A 100 -0.23 20.30 4.49
CA ASN A 100 -0.13 20.85 5.83
C ASN A 100 1.21 20.55 6.55
N GLY A 101 2.31 20.61 5.83
CA GLY A 101 3.66 20.45 6.39
C GLY A 101 4.21 19.03 6.28
N TYR A 102 4.15 18.47 5.07
CA TYR A 102 4.87 17.25 4.72
C TYR A 102 6.39 17.46 4.82
N LEU A 103 7.06 16.58 5.55
CA LEU A 103 8.50 16.60 5.84
C LEU A 103 9.25 15.41 5.22
N GLY A 104 8.53 14.51 4.55
CA GLY A 104 9.09 13.32 3.95
C GLY A 104 9.89 13.60 2.67
N ARG A 105 10.46 12.54 2.09
CA ARG A 105 11.21 12.63 0.84
C ARG A 105 10.26 12.72 -0.35
N PHE A 106 10.61 13.52 -1.34
CA PHE A 106 9.99 13.51 -2.66
C PHE A 106 10.87 12.78 -3.68
N SER A 107 10.22 12.17 -4.66
CA SER A 107 10.83 11.66 -5.88
C SER A 107 9.84 11.89 -7.02
N GLY A 108 10.18 12.80 -7.94
CA GLY A 108 9.24 13.24 -8.98
C GLY A 108 7.98 13.88 -8.38
N ASP A 109 6.82 13.36 -8.77
CA ASP A 109 5.48 13.82 -8.37
C ASP A 109 4.90 13.05 -7.17
N SER A 110 5.76 12.37 -6.41
CA SER A 110 5.33 11.49 -5.31
C SER A 110 6.15 11.75 -4.06
N GLY A 111 5.55 11.45 -2.90
CA GLY A 111 6.22 11.31 -1.62
C GLY A 111 5.99 9.94 -0.98
N THR A 112 6.57 9.69 0.18
CA THR A 112 6.37 8.47 0.98
C THR A 112 6.15 8.81 2.46
N LEU A 113 5.33 8.00 3.13
CA LEU A 113 5.12 8.09 4.58
C LEU A 113 6.14 7.26 5.35
N ALA A 114 6.96 6.47 4.67
CA ALA A 114 8.02 5.65 5.25
C ALA A 114 9.38 6.35 5.18
N GLY A 115 10.41 5.74 5.79
CA GLY A 115 11.78 6.25 5.72
C GLY A 115 12.42 6.11 4.33
N ASP A 116 11.93 5.17 3.52
CA ASP A 116 12.35 4.96 2.13
C ASP A 116 11.17 4.45 1.29
N TRP A 117 11.32 4.48 -0.03
CA TRP A 117 10.33 4.03 -1.01
C TRP A 117 10.14 2.51 -0.98
N TYR A 118 11.25 1.79 -0.80
CA TYR A 118 11.31 0.35 -0.72
C TYR A 118 12.02 -0.02 0.57
N PHE A 119 11.37 -0.81 1.42
CA PHE A 119 11.93 -1.13 2.73
C PHE A 119 11.39 -2.46 3.26
N THR A 120 12.15 -3.10 4.14
CA THR A 120 11.66 -4.23 4.92
C THR A 120 11.13 -3.72 6.25
N ALA A 121 9.82 -3.84 6.48
CA ALA A 121 9.22 -3.48 7.75
C ALA A 121 9.79 -4.35 8.88
N LYS A 122 10.13 -3.73 10.02
CA LYS A 122 10.57 -4.50 11.20
C LYS A 122 9.42 -5.30 11.81
N GLU A 123 8.23 -4.71 11.82
CA GLU A 123 7.01 -5.27 12.39
C GLU A 123 5.80 -4.83 11.56
N ILE A 124 4.79 -5.70 11.48
CA ILE A 124 3.46 -5.38 10.95
C ILE A 124 2.45 -5.78 12.03
N ALA A 125 1.69 -4.81 12.52
CA ALA A 125 0.65 -5.03 13.51
C ALA A 125 -0.72 -4.74 12.90
N ILE A 126 -1.68 -5.65 13.11
CA ILE A 126 -3.06 -5.53 12.62
C ILE A 126 -3.98 -5.40 13.82
N TYR A 127 -4.67 -4.27 13.91
CA TYR A 127 -5.61 -3.97 14.99
C TYR A 127 -7.04 -4.02 14.46
N GLN A 128 -7.89 -4.85 15.09
CA GLN A 128 -9.32 -4.83 14.85
C GLN A 128 -9.99 -3.94 15.90
N VAL A 129 -10.54 -2.81 15.48
CA VAL A 129 -11.36 -1.97 16.36
C VAL A 129 -12.76 -2.58 16.42
N LYS A 130 -13.21 -2.97 17.61
CA LYS A 130 -14.60 -3.35 17.85
C LYS A 130 -15.39 -2.07 18.14
N SER A 131 -16.53 -1.91 17.49
CA SER A 131 -17.53 -0.93 17.92
C SER A 131 -18.00 -1.31 19.33
N ALA A 132 -18.11 -0.32 20.22
CA ALA A 132 -18.74 -0.49 21.53
C ALA A 132 -20.24 -0.77 21.38
#